data_AF-A0A0A6CT75-F1
#
_entry.id   AF-A0A0A6CT75-F1
#
_cell.length_a   1.000
_cell.length_b   1.000
_cell.length_c   1.000
_cell.angle_alpha   90.00
_cell.angle_beta   90.00
_cell.angle_gamma   90.00
#
_symmetry.space_group_name_H-M   'P 1'
#
loop_
_entity.id
_entity.type
_entity.pdbx_description
1 polymer ?
#
loop_
_entity_poly.entity_id
_entity_poly.type
_entity_poly.pdbx_seq_one_letter_code
_entity_poly.pdbx_strand_id
1 'polypeptide(L)'
;MQAPPHHGHGELDRIAAMRALAKKFDGRLVVATGTRAQLNAATQAFNVAREHIPPRPGEMGHSINHSSLIYVLAPDTRVAGYAMHDQPSVALEDMIRHLARRRG
;
A
#
# COMPACT_ATOMS: atom_id res chain seq x y z
N MET A 1 -15.55 34.65 10.30
CA MET A 1 -14.92 33.55 9.53
C MET A 1 -14.56 32.46 10.51
N GLN A 2 -15.22 31.30 10.45
CA GLN A 2 -14.89 30.16 11.31
C GLN A 2 -13.63 29.48 10.78
N ALA A 3 -12.66 29.21 11.66
CA ALA A 3 -11.51 28.40 11.32
C ALA A 3 -11.97 27.00 10.88
N PRO A 4 -11.36 26.40 9.85
CA PRO A 4 -11.69 25.05 9.45
C PRO A 4 -11.43 24.09 10.63
N PRO A 5 -12.28 23.08 10.84
CA PRO A 5 -12.13 22.16 11.96
C PRO A 5 -10.76 21.49 11.88
N HIS A 6 -10.02 21.53 12.99
CA HIS A 6 -8.75 20.83 13.15
C HIS A 6 -8.94 19.35 12.78
N HIS A 7 -8.22 18.90 11.75
CA HIS A 7 -8.25 17.52 11.26
C HIS A 7 -7.68 16.59 12.33
N GLY A 8 -8.56 16.02 13.15
CA GLY A 8 -8.20 15.02 14.14
C GLY A 8 -7.80 13.72 13.46
N HIS A 9 -6.52 13.57 13.11
CA HIS A 9 -5.94 12.26 12.88
C HIS A 9 -5.71 11.58 14.23
N GLY A 10 -6.79 11.10 14.84
CA GLY A 10 -6.67 10.26 16.01
C GLY A 10 -5.95 8.97 15.62
N GLU A 11 -4.85 8.64 16.30
CA GLU A 11 -4.15 7.37 16.13
C GLU A 11 -5.09 6.15 16.27
N LEU A 12 -6.17 6.32 17.05
CA LEU A 12 -7.26 5.38 17.23
C LEU A 12 -8.06 5.10 15.94
N ASP A 13 -8.24 6.08 15.05
CA ASP A 13 -8.96 5.92 13.78
C ASP A 13 -8.14 5.11 12.77
N ARG A 14 -6.83 5.42 12.66
CA ARG A 14 -5.91 4.68 11.79
C ARG A 14 -5.83 3.19 12.13
N ILE A 15 -5.64 2.86 13.40
CA ILE A 15 -5.50 1.46 13.82
C ILE A 15 -6.82 0.71 13.65
N ALA A 16 -7.96 1.35 13.94
CA ALA A 16 -9.28 0.77 13.69
C ALA A 16 -9.51 0.50 12.20
N ALA A 17 -9.17 1.45 11.32
CA ALA A 17 -9.27 1.30 9.87
C ALA A 17 -8.41 0.14 9.35
N MET A 18 -7.16 0.01 9.82
CA MET A 18 -6.28 -1.11 9.44
C MET A 18 -6.85 -2.46 9.86
N ARG A 19 -7.37 -2.57 11.09
CA ARG A 19 -8.01 -3.81 11.58
C ARG A 19 -9.27 -4.13 10.78
N ALA A 20 -10.10 -3.14 10.49
CA ALA A 20 -11.29 -3.31 9.67
C ALA A 20 -10.93 -3.80 8.25
N LEU A 21 -9.86 -3.25 7.67
CA LEU A 21 -9.35 -3.70 6.37
C LEU A 21 -8.87 -5.14 6.42
N ALA A 22 -8.02 -5.51 7.39
CA ALA A 22 -7.55 -6.88 7.55
C ALA A 22 -8.70 -7.89 7.74
N LYS A 23 -9.72 -7.51 8.53
CA LYS A 23 -10.91 -8.33 8.78
C LYS A 23 -11.71 -8.64 7.52
N LYS A 24 -11.79 -7.71 6.55
CA LYS A 24 -12.47 -7.93 5.26
C LYS A 24 -11.88 -9.06 4.43
N PHE A 25 -10.63 -9.44 4.69
CA PHE A 25 -9.92 -10.52 4.00
C PHE A 25 -9.68 -11.72 4.92
N ASP A 26 -10.55 -11.94 5.90
CA ASP A 26 -10.49 -13.05 6.86
C ASP A 26 -9.16 -13.14 7.63
N GLY A 27 -8.50 -12.00 7.84
CA GLY A 27 -7.20 -11.94 8.50
C GLY A 27 -6.01 -12.45 7.65
N ARG A 28 -6.24 -12.85 6.40
CA ARG A 28 -5.15 -13.24 5.47
C ARG A 28 -4.37 -12.05 4.94
N LEU A 29 -4.95 -10.84 4.99
CA LEU A 29 -4.28 -9.60 4.65
C LEU A 29 -3.55 -9.04 5.87
N VAL A 30 -2.22 -8.93 5.77
CA VAL A 30 -1.42 -8.17 6.73
C VAL A 30 -1.37 -6.71 6.28
N VAL A 31 -1.83 -5.80 7.14
CA VAL A 31 -1.78 -4.35 6.90
C VAL A 31 -0.68 -3.76 7.78
N ALA A 32 0.33 -3.14 7.16
CA ALA A 32 1.47 -2.54 7.86
C ALA A 32 1.40 -1.00 7.82
N THR A 33 1.78 -0.36 8.93
CA THR A 33 1.98 1.10 9.01
C THR A 33 3.16 1.40 9.93
N GLY A 34 3.55 2.67 10.03
CA GLY A 34 4.62 3.08 10.93
C GLY A 34 4.70 4.59 11.12
N THR A 35 5.80 5.01 11.72
CA THR A 35 6.21 6.41 11.78
C THR A 35 6.58 6.95 10.41
N ARG A 36 6.66 8.28 10.25
CA ARG A 36 7.11 8.91 9.00
C ARG A 36 8.48 8.40 8.54
N ALA A 37 9.40 8.16 9.47
CA ALA A 37 10.74 7.64 9.15
C ALA A 37 10.67 6.20 8.61
N GLN A 38 9.88 5.33 9.26
CA GLN A 38 9.69 3.94 8.80
C GLN A 38 9.01 3.89 7.43
N LEU A 39 7.99 4.71 7.21
CA LEU A 39 7.31 4.81 5.91
C LEU A 39 8.26 5.32 4.83
N ASN A 40 9.09 6.34 5.11
CA ASN A 40 10.10 6.82 4.17
C ASN A 40 11.12 5.74 3.81
N ALA A 41 11.60 4.98 4.80
CA ALA A 41 12.53 3.88 4.57
C ALA A 41 11.91 2.79 3.68
N ALA A 42 10.65 2.42 3.92
CA ALA A 42 9.92 1.47 3.07
C ALA A 42 9.72 2.01 1.64
N THR A 43 9.33 3.28 1.50
CA THR A 43 9.18 3.94 0.19
C THR A 43 10.49 3.88 -0.61
N GLN A 44 11.64 4.13 0.04
CA GLN A 44 12.95 4.06 -0.61
C GLN A 44 13.34 2.63 -0.96
N ALA A 45 13.19 1.68 -0.03
CA ALA A 45 13.56 0.28 -0.25
C ALA A 45 12.81 -0.37 -1.43
N PHE A 46 11.57 0.04 -1.66
CA PHE A 46 10.73 -0.45 -2.74
C PHE A 46 10.64 0.51 -3.94
N ASN A 47 11.42 1.60 -3.98
CA ASN A 47 11.38 2.61 -5.04
C ASN A 47 9.96 3.11 -5.37
N VAL A 48 9.13 3.29 -4.35
CA VAL A 48 7.74 3.75 -4.51
C VAL A 48 7.74 5.26 -4.80
N ALA A 49 7.23 5.64 -5.96
CA ALA A 49 6.97 7.05 -6.25
C ALA A 49 5.77 7.51 -5.42
N ARG A 50 5.87 8.70 -4.80
CA ARG A 50 4.77 9.33 -4.08
C ARG A 50 4.81 10.83 -4.27
N GLU A 51 3.64 11.43 -4.35
CA GLU A 51 3.47 12.87 -4.49
C GLU A 51 2.28 13.30 -3.64
N HIS A 52 2.50 14.29 -2.80
CA HIS A 52 1.39 14.93 -2.10
C HIS A 52 0.66 15.85 -3.08
N ILE A 53 -0.65 15.65 -3.24
CA ILE A 53 -1.48 16.47 -4.10
C ILE A 53 -2.59 17.14 -3.29
N PRO A 54 -3.08 18.32 -3.72
CA PRO A 54 -4.27 18.92 -3.14
C PRO A 54 -5.45 17.92 -3.16
N PRO A 55 -6.36 17.98 -2.17
CA PRO A 55 -7.58 17.19 -2.20
C PRO A 55 -8.40 17.45 -3.47
N ARG A 56 -8.99 16.40 -4.03
CA ARG A 56 -9.90 16.50 -5.19
C ARG A 56 -11.26 17.07 -4.76
N PRO A 57 -12.09 17.58 -5.69
CA PRO A 57 -13.43 18.05 -5.36
C PRO A 57 -14.23 16.99 -4.59
N GLY A 58 -14.72 17.34 -3.40
CA GLY A 58 -15.47 16.43 -2.51
C GLY A 58 -14.60 15.58 -1.56
N GLU A 59 -13.28 15.62 -1.67
CA GLU A 59 -12.37 15.01 -0.70
C GLU A 59 -12.08 15.99 0.45
N MET A 60 -12.16 15.49 1.69
CA MET A 60 -11.68 16.21 2.87
C MET A 60 -10.29 15.66 3.24
N GLY A 61 -9.29 16.53 3.38
CA GLY A 61 -7.94 16.17 3.83
C GLY A 61 -6.86 16.22 2.75
N HIS A 62 -5.87 15.33 2.85
CA HIS A 62 -4.73 15.26 1.93
C HIS A 62 -4.88 14.07 0.98
N SER A 63 -4.65 14.29 -0.31
CA SER A 63 -4.57 13.21 -1.30
C SER A 63 -3.11 12.91 -1.62
N ILE A 64 -2.82 11.64 -1.91
CA ILE A 64 -1.46 11.17 -2.18
C ILE A 64 -1.49 10.32 -3.44
N ASN A 65 -0.86 10.83 -4.49
CA ASN A 65 -0.48 10.01 -5.64
C ASN A 65 0.61 9.05 -5.20
N HIS A 66 0.50 7.79 -5.63
CA HIS A 66 1.51 6.77 -5.37
C HIS A 66 1.63 5.83 -6.56
N SER A 67 2.80 5.21 -6.73
CA SER A 67 2.95 4.09 -7.66
C SER A 67 2.12 2.90 -7.19
N SER A 68 1.27 2.36 -8.07
CA SER A 68 0.35 1.25 -7.77
C SER A 68 0.90 -0.11 -8.20
N LEU A 69 2.19 -0.37 -7.92
CA LEU A 69 2.83 -1.65 -8.20
C LEU A 69 2.56 -2.66 -7.07
N ILE A 70 2.28 -3.90 -7.46
CA ILE A 70 2.18 -5.05 -6.56
C ILE A 70 3.49 -5.83 -6.66
N TYR A 71 4.33 -5.77 -5.63
CA TYR A 71 5.61 -6.47 -5.60
C TYR A 71 5.45 -7.93 -5.16
N VAL A 72 6.12 -8.84 -5.85
CA VAL A 72 6.24 -10.25 -5.43
C VAL A 72 7.62 -10.45 -4.82
N LEU A 73 7.63 -10.80 -3.53
CA LEU A 73 8.85 -11.15 -2.83
C LEU A 73 9.13 -12.65 -2.94
N ALA A 74 10.40 -12.95 -3.14
CA ALA A 74 10.92 -14.28 -3.01
C ALA A 74 11.11 -14.71 -1.54
N PRO A 75 11.26 -16.02 -1.21
CA PRO A 75 11.55 -16.46 0.16
C PRO A 75 12.85 -15.92 0.76
N ASP A 76 13.83 -15.58 -0.08
CA ASP A 76 15.07 -14.87 0.31
C ASP A 76 14.87 -13.34 0.38
N THR A 77 13.62 -12.87 0.43
CA THR A 77 13.18 -11.48 0.64
C THR A 77 13.49 -10.49 -0.49
N ARG A 78 14.20 -10.88 -1.54
CA ARG A 78 14.40 -10.04 -2.72
C ARG A 78 13.12 -9.88 -3.54
N VAL A 79 12.98 -8.74 -4.21
CA VAL A 79 11.91 -8.54 -5.20
C VAL A 79 12.17 -9.45 -6.40
N ALA A 80 11.23 -10.35 -6.68
CA ALA A 80 11.31 -11.32 -7.78
C ALA A 80 10.53 -10.89 -9.02
N GLY A 81 9.56 -10.00 -8.86
CA GLY A 81 8.72 -9.46 -9.92
C GLY A 81 7.76 -8.41 -9.39
N TYR A 82 7.01 -7.80 -10.31
CA TYR A 82 5.95 -6.85 -10.01
C TYR A 82 4.80 -7.02 -10.98
N ALA A 83 3.59 -6.67 -10.52
CA ALA A 83 2.39 -6.54 -11.33
C ALA A 83 1.83 -5.13 -11.21
N MET A 84 1.09 -4.69 -12.22
CA MET A 84 0.33 -3.44 -12.19
C MET A 84 -1.02 -3.68 -11.51
N HIS A 85 -1.53 -2.68 -10.78
CA HIS A 85 -2.83 -2.75 -10.11
C HIS A 85 -4.05 -3.03 -11.02
N ASP A 86 -3.92 -2.78 -12.33
CA ASP A 86 -4.96 -2.95 -13.34
C ASP A 86 -4.83 -4.27 -14.12
N GLN A 87 -3.78 -5.05 -13.86
CA GLN A 87 -3.64 -6.37 -14.47
C GLN A 87 -4.68 -7.36 -13.91
N PRO A 88 -5.22 -8.26 -14.76
CA PRO A 88 -6.15 -9.26 -14.29
C PRO A 88 -5.45 -10.26 -13.37
N SER A 89 -6.18 -10.79 -12.39
CA SER A 89 -5.63 -11.72 -11.39
C SER A 89 -4.96 -12.97 -12.00
N VAL A 90 -5.47 -13.46 -13.14
CA VAL A 90 -4.88 -14.58 -13.88
C VAL A 90 -3.44 -14.29 -14.36
N ALA A 91 -3.15 -13.05 -14.75
CA ALA A 91 -1.80 -12.66 -15.16
C ALA A 91 -0.82 -12.65 -13.98
N LEU A 92 -1.29 -12.21 -12.80
CA LEU A 92 -0.52 -12.28 -11.57
C LEU A 92 -0.24 -13.74 -11.17
N GLU A 93 -1.24 -14.63 -11.27
CA GLU A 93 -1.07 -16.06 -11.01
C GLU A 93 -0.02 -16.69 -11.94
N ASP A 94 -0.12 -16.44 -13.24
CA ASP A 94 0.82 -16.97 -14.23
C ASP A 94 2.25 -16.50 -13.97
N MET A 95 2.44 -15.22 -13.62
CA MET A 95 3.73 -14.68 -13.22
C MET A 95 4.28 -15.43 -12.00
N ILE A 96 3.47 -15.62 -10.95
CA ILE A 96 3.90 -16.32 -9.73
C ILE A 96 4.29 -17.77 -10.05
N ARG A 97 3.50 -18.48 -10.86
CA ARG A 97 3.82 -19.86 -11.29
C ARG A 97 5.11 -19.93 -12.11
N HIS A 98 5.35 -18.95 -12.98
CA HIS A 98 6.61 -18.87 -13.73
C HIS A 98 7.81 -18.64 -12.82
N LEU A 99 7.72 -17.71 -11.87
CA LEU A 99 8.77 -17.43 -10.89
C LEU A 99 9.08 -18.63 -9.99
N ALA A 100 8.06 -19.41 -9.61
CA ALA A 100 8.23 -20.61 -8.80
C ALA A 100 9.01 -21.72 -9.53
N ARG A 101 8.74 -21.92 -10.83
CA ARG A 101 9.42 -22.96 -11.64
C ARG A 101 10.90 -22.66 -11.88
N ARG A 102 11.28 -21.39 -11.96
CA ARG A 102 12.67 -20.95 -12.18
C ARG A 102 13.61 -21.14 -10.99
N ARG A 103 13.09 -21.65 -9.86
CA ARG A 103 13.88 -21.96 -8.66
C ARG A 103 14.22 -23.44 -8.52
N GLY A 104 13.80 -24.28 -9.47
CA GLY A 104 14.33 -25.64 -9.67
C GLY A 104 15.50 -25.60 -10.64
#